data_AF-A0A0L1IF47-F1
#
_entry.id   AF-A0A0L1IF47-F1
#
_cell.length_a   1.000
_cell.length_b   1.000
_cell.length_c   1.000
_cell.angle_alpha   90.00
_cell.angle_beta   90.00
_cell.angle_gamma   90.00
#
_symmetry.space_group_name_H-M   'P 1'
#
loop_
_entity.id
_entity.type
_entity.pdbx_description
1 polymer ?
#
loop_
_entity_poly.entity_id
_entity_poly.type
_entity_poly.pdbx_seq_one_letter_code
_entity_poly.pdbx_strand_id
1 'polypeptide(L)'
;MTVVRHINHVRLFVDGILDSSFLTEGITKTNDSPIYIGGAPYSVDSCDFPFLLDELKIYNLSIGTDQIQSEASASLSGIEPSFIYFGCFHCDMNTAILSCPNNYHLCNKMELYIGVYNVLRKFSLDVNNIILPYSSESNLGIGICCTDI
;
A
#
# COMPACT_ATOMS: atom_id res chain seq x y z
N MET A 1 0.78 -7.96 -4.63
CA MET A 1 1.07 -7.75 -3.20
C MET A 1 2.49 -8.21 -2.93
N THR A 2 3.25 -7.45 -2.13
CA THR A 2 4.64 -7.77 -1.83
C THR A 2 4.91 -7.57 -0.34
N VAL A 3 5.55 -8.54 0.31
CA VAL A 3 6.00 -8.44 1.70
C VAL A 3 7.52 -8.46 1.72
N VAL A 4 8.12 -7.45 2.32
CA VAL A 4 9.58 -7.32 2.42
C VAL A 4 9.99 -7.24 3.87
N ARG A 5 10.96 -8.07 4.26
CA ARG A 5 11.66 -7.94 5.53
C ARG A 5 13.03 -7.34 5.31
N HIS A 6 13.38 -6.34 6.10
CA HIS A 6 14.71 -5.77 6.18
C HIS A 6 15.11 -5.64 7.64
N ILE A 7 16.05 -6.48 8.09
CA ILE A 7 16.49 -6.57 9.50
C ILE A 7 15.27 -6.86 10.40
N ASN A 8 14.78 -5.86 11.13
CA ASN A 8 13.65 -5.93 12.04
C ASN A 8 12.40 -5.20 11.53
N HIS A 9 12.42 -4.65 10.31
CA HIS A 9 11.25 -4.06 9.68
C HIS A 9 10.60 -5.04 8.71
N VAL A 10 9.29 -5.22 8.82
CA VAL A 10 8.46 -5.90 7.82
C VAL A 10 7.55 -4.85 7.19
N ARG A 11 7.53 -4.79 5.86
CA ARG A 11 6.71 -3.86 5.09
C ARG A 11 5.81 -4.63 4.14
N LEU A 12 4.55 -4.23 4.09
CA LEU A 12 3.54 -4.74 3.17
C LEU A 12 3.28 -3.68 2.10
N PHE A 13 3.34 -4.09 0.84
CA PHE A 13 3.01 -3.29 -0.31
C PHE A 13 1.83 -3.91 -1.06
N VAL A 14 0.85 -3.09 -1.40
CA VAL A 14 -0.30 -3.47 -2.24
C VAL A 14 -0.22 -2.65 -3.51
N ASP A 15 -0.17 -3.31 -4.67
CA ASP A 15 0.07 -2.67 -5.97
C ASP A 15 1.28 -1.70 -5.98
N GLY A 16 2.34 -2.05 -5.24
CA GLY A 16 3.58 -1.26 -5.16
C GLY A 16 3.53 -0.06 -4.22
N ILE A 17 2.37 0.24 -3.66
CA ILE A 17 2.16 1.31 -2.68
C ILE A 17 2.35 0.73 -1.29
N LEU A 18 3.08 1.44 -0.42
CA LEU A 18 3.27 1.02 0.98
C LEU A 18 1.92 1.09 1.71
N ASP A 19 1.52 -0.04 2.29
CA ASP A 19 0.27 -0.15 3.07
C ASP A 19 0.57 -0.13 4.58
N SER A 20 1.54 -0.94 5.01
CA SER A 20 1.88 -1.07 6.43
C SER A 20 3.35 -1.37 6.65
N SER A 21 3.87 -0.94 7.80
CA SER A 21 5.21 -1.22 8.27
C SER A 21 5.17 -1.59 9.76
N PHE A 22 5.79 -2.70 10.11
CA PHE A 22 5.85 -3.20 11.48
C PHE A 22 7.29 -3.47 11.92
N LEU A 23 7.58 -3.12 13.17
CA LEU A 23 8.84 -3.42 13.83
C LEU A 23 8.72 -4.75 14.56
N THR A 24 9.40 -5.77 14.05
CA THR A 24 9.51 -7.07 14.70
C THR A 24 10.51 -7.02 15.86
N GLU A 25 10.17 -7.68 16.96
CA GLU A 25 11.09 -7.90 18.08
C GLU A 25 11.86 -9.21 17.90
N GLY A 26 13.12 -9.23 18.32
CA GLY A 26 13.97 -10.42 18.30
C GLY A 26 14.53 -10.78 16.92
N ILE A 27 14.98 -12.03 16.79
CA ILE A 27 15.64 -12.55 15.59
C ILE A 27 14.72 -13.51 14.82
N THR A 28 14.84 -13.49 13.49
CA THR A 28 14.19 -14.49 12.63
C THR A 28 14.73 -15.87 12.95
N LYS A 29 13.85 -16.80 13.30
CA LYS A 29 14.22 -18.21 13.44
C LYS A 29 14.02 -18.92 12.11
N THR A 30 14.97 -19.78 11.76
CA THR A 30 14.83 -20.71 10.65
C THR A 30 13.75 -21.74 10.99
N ASN A 31 13.00 -22.16 9.98
CA ASN A 31 11.99 -23.20 10.07
C ASN A 31 12.36 -24.30 9.08
N ASP A 32 12.27 -25.56 9.52
CA ASP A 32 12.52 -26.74 8.68
C ASP A 32 11.23 -27.29 8.05
N SER A 33 10.08 -26.70 8.38
CA SER A 33 8.79 -27.12 7.83
C SER A 33 8.61 -26.64 6.39
N PRO A 34 7.88 -27.38 5.53
CA PRO A 34 7.55 -26.94 4.18
C PRO A 34 6.79 -25.60 4.15
N ILE A 35 6.91 -24.89 3.03
CA ILE A 35 6.07 -23.72 2.74
C ILE A 35 4.74 -24.22 2.16
N TYR A 36 3.64 -23.81 2.76
CA TYR A 36 2.29 -24.10 2.28
C TYR A 36 1.63 -22.82 1.75
N ILE A 37 0.91 -22.93 0.64
CA ILE A 37 0.16 -21.85 0.01
C ILE A 37 -1.30 -22.31 -0.05
N GLY A 38 -2.25 -21.45 0.31
CA GLY A 38 -3.67 -21.83 0.35
C GLY A 38 -4.14 -22.43 1.68
N GLY A 39 -3.23 -22.76 2.58
CA GLY A 39 -3.53 -23.36 3.89
C GLY A 39 -2.56 -24.50 4.22
N ALA A 40 -2.26 -24.69 5.51
CA ALA A 40 -1.44 -25.80 5.97
C ALA A 40 -2.31 -27.04 6.30
N PRO A 41 -1.77 -28.27 6.24
CA PRO A 41 -2.54 -29.49 6.53
C PRO A 41 -3.17 -29.56 7.92
N TYR A 42 -2.64 -28.79 8.87
CA TYR A 42 -3.12 -28.70 10.25
C TYR A 42 -4.05 -27.49 10.50
N SER A 43 -4.34 -26.69 9.48
CA SER A 43 -5.21 -25.52 9.56
C SER A 43 -6.43 -25.62 8.64
N VAL A 44 -6.78 -26.82 8.16
CA VAL A 44 -7.83 -27.02 7.15
C VAL A 44 -9.18 -26.50 7.63
N ASP A 45 -9.52 -26.71 8.90
CA ASP A 45 -10.82 -26.30 9.45
C ASP A 45 -10.91 -24.81 9.81
N SER A 46 -9.77 -24.10 9.88
CA SER A 46 -9.68 -22.71 10.36
C SER A 46 -9.13 -21.73 9.32
N CYS A 47 -8.51 -22.22 8.26
CA CYS A 47 -7.84 -21.43 7.23
C CYS A 47 -8.13 -21.99 5.83
N ASP A 48 -9.37 -22.44 5.59
CA ASP A 48 -9.86 -22.68 4.23
C ASP A 48 -10.20 -21.34 3.58
N PHE A 49 -9.27 -20.83 2.78
CA PHE A 49 -9.43 -19.60 2.03
C PHE A 49 -9.16 -19.89 0.54
N PRO A 50 -10.20 -20.09 -0.28
CA PRO A 50 -10.00 -20.28 -1.71
C PRO A 50 -9.65 -18.93 -2.36
N PHE A 51 -8.46 -18.85 -2.96
CA PHE A 51 -8.04 -17.69 -3.74
C PHE A 51 -7.30 -18.12 -5.01
N LEU A 52 -7.26 -17.21 -5.97
CA LEU A 52 -6.43 -17.35 -7.16
C LEU A 52 -5.07 -16.71 -6.88
N LEU A 53 -4.02 -17.47 -7.14
CA LEU A 53 -2.64 -16.99 -7.05
C LEU A 53 -2.00 -17.06 -8.41
N ASP A 54 -1.29 -16.01 -8.78
CA ASP A 54 -0.48 -15.94 -9.98
C ASP A 54 0.84 -15.24 -9.67
N GLU A 55 1.89 -15.55 -10.45
CA GLU A 55 3.22 -14.93 -10.38
C GLU A 55 3.85 -14.89 -8.97
N LEU A 56 3.78 -16.00 -8.21
CA LEU A 56 4.44 -16.09 -6.91
C LEU A 56 5.98 -16.11 -7.06
N LYS A 57 6.64 -15.12 -6.44
CA LYS A 57 8.09 -15.02 -6.37
C LYS A 57 8.57 -14.94 -4.92
N ILE A 58 9.68 -15.61 -4.62
CA ILE A 58 10.33 -15.58 -3.30
C ILE A 58 11.80 -15.24 -3.50
N TYR A 59 12.28 -14.23 -2.77
CA TYR A 59 13.65 -13.74 -2.85
C TYR A 59 14.40 -14.05 -1.54
N ASN A 60 15.71 -14.32 -1.65
CA ASN A 60 16.60 -14.50 -0.51
C ASN A 60 17.21 -13.17 0.00
N LEU A 61 16.83 -12.05 -0.60
CA LEU A 61 17.31 -10.71 -0.29
C LEU A 61 16.15 -9.74 -0.14
N SER A 62 16.39 -8.67 0.59
CA SER A 62 15.43 -7.58 0.76
C SER A 62 15.39 -6.75 -0.52
N ILE A 63 14.29 -6.82 -1.27
CA ILE A 63 14.11 -6.06 -2.52
C ILE A 63 13.80 -4.59 -2.21
N GLY A 64 14.35 -3.69 -3.03
CA GLY A 64 14.16 -2.23 -2.89
C GLY A 64 12.79 -1.76 -3.39
N THR A 65 12.36 -0.58 -2.93
CA THR A 65 11.07 0.02 -3.30
C THR A 65 10.94 0.19 -4.81
N ASP A 66 11.98 0.64 -5.50
CA ASP A 66 11.94 0.91 -6.94
C ASP A 66 11.66 -0.36 -7.74
N GLN A 67 12.23 -1.50 -7.32
CA GLN A 67 11.98 -2.79 -7.94
C GLN A 67 10.54 -3.25 -7.72
N ILE A 68 10.01 -3.08 -6.51
CA ILE A 68 8.62 -3.41 -6.16
C ILE A 68 7.66 -2.57 -7.01
N GLN A 69 7.93 -1.27 -7.12
CA GLN A 69 7.09 -0.33 -7.87
C GLN A 69 7.16 -0.58 -9.38
N SER A 70 8.34 -0.91 -9.90
CA SER A 70 8.50 -1.32 -11.30
C SER A 70 7.67 -2.56 -11.62
N GLU A 71 7.70 -3.60 -10.76
CA GLU A 71 6.88 -4.80 -10.95
C GLU A 71 5.38 -4.50 -10.84
N ALA A 72 4.98 -3.58 -9.97
CA ALA A 72 3.57 -3.25 -9.74
C ALA A 72 2.96 -2.23 -10.72
N SER A 73 3.77 -1.44 -11.43
CA SER A 73 3.30 -0.39 -12.36
C SER A 73 2.24 -0.87 -13.37
N ALA A 74 2.32 -2.13 -13.80
CA ALA A 74 1.36 -2.74 -14.71
C ALA A 74 -0.04 -2.91 -14.08
N SER A 75 -0.15 -3.09 -12.76
CA SER A 75 -1.45 -3.26 -12.08
C SER A 75 -2.20 -1.93 -11.89
N LEU A 76 -1.46 -0.81 -11.81
CA LEU A 76 -1.98 0.56 -11.64
C LEU A 76 -2.24 1.31 -12.96
N SER A 77 -2.48 0.59 -14.06
CA SER A 77 -2.79 1.20 -15.37
C SER A 77 -1.70 2.17 -15.88
N GLY A 78 -0.44 1.88 -15.57
CA GLY A 78 0.71 2.72 -15.97
C GLY A 78 0.95 3.94 -15.10
N ILE A 79 0.21 4.10 -13.99
CA ILE A 79 0.55 5.08 -12.96
C ILE A 79 1.69 4.49 -12.11
N GLU A 80 2.77 5.26 -11.96
CA GLU A 80 3.88 4.86 -11.10
C GLU A 80 3.39 4.84 -9.63
N PRO A 81 3.58 3.75 -8.86
CA PRO A 81 3.08 3.69 -7.49
C PRO A 81 3.70 4.76 -6.56
N SER A 82 4.89 5.28 -6.89
CA SER A 82 5.52 6.39 -6.18
C SER A 82 4.76 7.72 -6.31
N PHE A 83 3.91 7.88 -7.32
CA PHE A 83 3.13 9.10 -7.54
C PHE A 83 2.19 9.41 -6.37
N ILE A 84 1.74 8.39 -5.64
CA ILE A 84 0.75 8.52 -4.57
C ILE A 84 1.20 7.89 -3.25
N TYR A 85 0.67 8.44 -2.17
CA TYR A 85 0.81 7.89 -0.82
C TYR A 85 -0.52 8.04 -0.07
N PHE A 86 -0.98 6.97 0.57
CA PHE A 86 -2.14 7.02 1.46
C PHE A 86 -1.72 7.60 2.80
N GLY A 87 -2.04 8.87 3.04
CA GLY A 87 -1.66 9.59 4.25
C GLY A 87 -2.47 9.12 5.46
N CYS A 88 -3.79 9.20 5.35
CA CYS A 88 -4.68 8.82 6.43
C CYS A 88 -6.04 8.37 5.92
N PHE A 89 -6.65 7.44 6.67
CA PHE A 89 -8.05 7.05 6.52
C PHE A 89 -8.84 7.65 7.68
N HIS A 90 -9.93 8.35 7.37
CA HIS A 90 -10.81 8.99 8.35
C HIS A 90 -10.12 10.08 9.19
N CYS A 91 -9.63 11.12 8.52
CA CYS A 91 -8.93 12.25 9.11
C CYS A 91 -9.60 13.58 8.73
N ASP A 92 -9.32 14.64 9.49
CA ASP A 92 -9.67 16.01 9.10
C ASP A 92 -8.57 16.62 8.20
N MET A 93 -8.84 17.81 7.67
CA MET A 93 -7.93 18.52 6.76
C MET A 93 -6.53 18.75 7.34
N ASN A 94 -6.41 19.14 8.62
CA ASN A 94 -5.09 19.42 9.21
C ASN A 94 -4.29 18.14 9.36
N THR A 95 -4.95 17.07 9.83
CA THR A 95 -4.34 15.75 9.92
C THR A 95 -3.94 15.22 8.55
N ALA A 96 -4.75 15.44 7.51
CA ALA A 96 -4.44 15.03 6.15
C ALA A 96 -3.19 15.70 5.58
N ILE A 97 -3.02 17.01 5.78
CA ILE A 97 -1.81 17.73 5.38
C ILE A 97 -0.57 17.16 6.10
N LEU A 98 -0.69 16.95 7.42
CA LEU A 98 0.41 16.47 8.25
C LEU A 98 0.79 15.00 8.01
N SER A 99 -0.11 14.23 7.39
CA SER A 99 0.12 12.81 7.08
C SER A 99 0.99 12.60 5.84
N CYS A 100 1.22 13.65 5.05
CA CYS A 100 2.06 13.53 3.86
C CYS A 100 3.54 13.46 4.24
N PRO A 101 4.28 12.45 3.72
CA PRO A 101 5.72 12.35 3.95
C PRO A 101 6.49 13.45 3.20
N ASN A 102 7.80 13.58 3.50
CA ASN A 102 8.66 14.53 2.79
C ASN A 102 8.61 14.30 1.27
N ASN A 103 8.58 15.40 0.49
CA ASN A 103 8.43 15.42 -0.97
C ASN A 103 7.03 14.99 -1.48
N TYR A 104 6.03 15.03 -0.60
CA TYR A 104 4.63 14.87 -0.96
C TYR A 104 3.81 16.00 -0.38
N HIS A 105 2.78 16.40 -1.13
CA HIS A 105 1.75 17.31 -0.67
C HIS A 105 0.37 16.67 -0.78
N LEU A 106 -0.63 17.23 -0.10
CA LEU A 106 -2.00 16.76 -0.27
C LEU A 106 -2.43 16.99 -1.73
N CYS A 107 -2.88 15.93 -2.41
CA CYS A 107 -3.18 15.97 -3.83
C CYS A 107 -4.17 17.08 -4.18
N ASN A 108 -3.82 17.87 -5.18
CA ASN A 108 -4.72 18.87 -5.74
C ASN A 108 -5.69 18.23 -6.76
N LYS A 109 -6.69 19.01 -7.18
CA LYS A 109 -7.73 18.54 -8.10
C LYS A 109 -7.18 18.03 -9.44
N MET A 110 -6.09 18.61 -9.96
CA MET A 110 -5.50 18.16 -11.23
C MET A 110 -4.87 16.79 -11.08
N GLU A 111 -4.08 16.57 -10.03
CA GLU A 111 -3.43 15.28 -9.74
C GLU A 111 -4.44 14.17 -9.54
N LEU A 112 -5.56 14.50 -8.90
CA LEU A 112 -6.66 13.55 -8.72
C LEU A 112 -7.17 13.02 -10.07
N TYR A 113 -7.33 13.89 -11.06
CA TYR A 113 -7.76 13.51 -12.41
C TYR A 113 -6.66 12.82 -13.23
N ILE A 114 -5.39 13.17 -13.02
CA ILE A 114 -4.27 12.59 -13.77
C ILE A 114 -4.10 11.10 -13.44
N GLY A 115 -4.26 10.71 -12.18
CA GLY A 115 -4.01 9.31 -11.79
C GLY A 115 -4.74 8.82 -10.56
N VAL A 116 -4.93 9.65 -9.53
CA VAL A 116 -5.38 9.17 -8.22
C VAL A 116 -6.75 8.49 -8.29
N TYR A 117 -7.71 9.02 -9.05
CA TYR A 117 -9.02 8.38 -9.19
C TYR A 117 -8.94 6.98 -9.83
N ASN A 118 -7.99 6.73 -10.72
CA ASN A 118 -7.79 5.40 -11.30
C ASN A 118 -7.27 4.44 -10.23
N VAL A 119 -6.36 4.90 -9.38
CA VAL A 119 -5.85 4.09 -8.27
C VAL A 119 -6.96 3.82 -7.24
N LEU A 120 -7.69 4.84 -6.79
CA LEU A 120 -8.77 4.64 -5.81
C LEU A 120 -9.83 3.62 -6.25
N ARG A 121 -10.18 3.62 -7.54
CA ARG A 121 -11.10 2.61 -8.11
C ARG A 121 -10.53 1.20 -8.05
N LYS A 122 -9.21 1.02 -8.22
CA LYS A 122 -8.54 -0.28 -8.08
C LYS A 122 -8.63 -0.80 -6.66
N PHE A 123 -8.50 0.09 -5.67
CA PHE A 123 -8.64 -0.24 -4.25
C PHE A 123 -10.09 -0.25 -3.75
N SER A 124 -11.08 -0.04 -4.63
CA SER A 124 -12.51 0.05 -4.27
C SER A 124 -12.80 1.10 -3.17
N LEU A 125 -12.04 2.20 -3.17
CA LEU A 125 -12.21 3.31 -2.23
C LEU A 125 -13.23 4.32 -2.76
N ASP A 126 -14.02 4.92 -1.85
CA ASP A 126 -15.00 5.94 -2.20
C ASP A 126 -14.32 7.27 -2.55
N VAL A 127 -14.40 7.64 -3.83
CA VAL A 127 -13.83 8.86 -4.38
C VAL A 127 -14.49 10.14 -3.87
N ASN A 128 -15.70 10.04 -3.30
CA ASN A 128 -16.39 11.18 -2.70
C ASN A 128 -15.88 11.51 -1.30
N ASN A 129 -15.15 10.58 -0.68
CA ASN A 129 -14.64 10.72 0.68
C ASN A 129 -13.18 11.22 0.71
N ILE A 130 -12.70 11.88 -0.35
CA ILE A 130 -11.34 12.41 -0.42
C ILE A 130 -11.32 13.83 0.16
N ILE A 131 -10.31 14.12 0.97
CA ILE A 131 -10.06 15.45 1.49
C ILE A 131 -9.36 16.28 0.42
N LEU A 132 -9.96 17.41 0.05
CA LEU A 132 -9.40 18.34 -0.93
C LEU A 132 -8.79 19.55 -0.24
N PRO A 133 -7.64 20.05 -0.73
CA PRO A 133 -7.13 21.33 -0.28
C PRO A 133 -8.16 22.43 -0.53
N TYR A 134 -8.40 23.24 0.50
CA TYR A 134 -9.35 24.35 0.52
C TYR A 134 -10.84 23.97 0.51
N SER A 135 -11.23 22.72 0.83
CA SER A 135 -12.65 22.41 1.08
C SER A 135 -13.14 23.11 2.36
N SER A 136 -14.24 23.86 2.25
CA SER A 136 -14.82 24.60 3.38
C SER A 136 -15.58 23.74 4.40
N GLU A 137 -15.75 22.45 4.12
CA GLU A 137 -16.48 21.52 4.99
C GLU A 137 -15.48 20.70 5.84
N SER A 138 -15.72 20.66 7.16
CA SER A 138 -15.01 19.81 8.10
C SER A 138 -15.53 18.37 8.01
N ASN A 139 -15.30 17.72 6.87
CA ASN A 139 -15.66 16.33 6.67
C ASN A 139 -14.46 15.43 6.94
N LEU A 140 -14.68 14.35 7.69
CA LEU A 140 -13.70 13.30 7.89
C LEU A 140 -13.62 12.47 6.61
N GLY A 141 -12.42 12.30 6.07
CA GLY A 141 -12.22 11.59 4.81
C GLY A 141 -10.85 10.94 4.69
N ILE A 142 -10.44 10.69 3.45
CA ILE A 142 -9.17 10.06 3.09
C ILE A 142 -8.21 11.16 2.63
N GLY A 143 -7.09 11.29 3.33
CA GLY A 143 -5.99 12.15 2.93
C GLY A 143 -5.08 11.40 1.97
N ILE A 144 -4.97 11.89 0.73
CA ILE A 144 -4.11 11.30 -0.30
C ILE A 144 -3.03 12.30 -0.66
N CYS A 145 -1.79 11.84 -0.65
CA CYS A 145 -0.63 12.66 -0.89
C CYS A 145 -0.04 12.33 -2.26
N CYS A 146 0.31 13.36 -3.03
CA CYS A 146 0.90 13.29 -4.35
C CYS A 146 2.35 13.79 -4.28
N THR A 147 3.22 13.18 -5.07
CA THR A 147 4.64 13.57 -5.09
C THR A 147 4.81 15.00 -5.62
N ASP A 148 5.72 15.76 -5.01
CA ASP A 148 6.11 17.08 -5.49
C ASP A 148 6.88 16.93 -6.83
N ILE A 149 6.36 17.53 -7.91
CA ILE A 149 6.99 17.55 -9.24
C ILE A 149 7.85 18.81 -9.40
#